data_AF-A0AAV8ARB4-F1
#
_entry.id   AF-A0AAV8ARB4-F1
#
_cell.length_a   1.000
_cell.length_b   1.000
_cell.length_c   1.000
_cell.angle_alpha   90.00
_cell.angle_beta   90.00
_cell.angle_gamma   90.00
#
_symmetry.space_group_name_H-M   'P 1'
#
loop_
_entity.id
_entity.type
_entity.pdbx_description
1 polymer ?
#
loop_
_entity_poly.entity_id
_entity_poly.type
_entity_poly.pdbx_seq_one_letter_code
_entity_poly.pdbx_strand_id
1 'polypeptide(L)' 'MVIYERPEPRYGIHRMVFVLFRQLGQRTVEPPDMRQNFSCRNFARQYHLDIAAATYFNCQRESGSGGRRLRLDD' A
#
# COMPACT_ATOMS: atom_id res chain seq x y z
N MET A 1 -2.69 9.83 13.87
CA MET A 1 -1.69 8.93 13.27
C MET A 1 -2.29 7.54 13.12
N VAL A 2 -1.86 6.76 12.13
CA VAL A 2 -2.24 5.36 11.97
C VAL A 2 -1.00 4.49 12.20
N ILE A 3 -1.09 3.48 13.07
CA ILE A 3 0.03 2.59 13.38
C ILE A 3 0.35 1.69 12.17
N TYR A 4 1.61 1.32 11.97
CA TYR A 4 1.96 0.36 10.92
C TYR A 4 1.38 -1.02 11.25
N GLU A 5 0.67 -1.61 10.30
CA GLU A 5 0.18 -2.99 10.36
C GLU A 5 0.89 -3.79 9.27
N ARG A 6 1.47 -4.93 9.65
CA ARG A 6 2.19 -5.79 8.71
C ARG A 6 1.24 -6.34 7.64
N PRO A 7 1.63 -6.39 6.35
CA PRO A 7 0.79 -7.00 5.33
C PRO A 7 0.65 -8.52 5.49
N GLU A 8 -0.58 -9.02 5.39
CA GLU A 8 -0.90 -10.46 5.46
C GLU A 8 -1.80 -10.90 4.30
N PRO A 9 -1.32 -10.86 3.03
CA PRO A 9 -2.12 -11.26 1.88
C PRO A 9 -2.47 -12.75 1.94
N ARG A 10 -3.77 -13.07 1.83
CA ARG A 10 -4.25 -14.45 1.85
C ARG A 10 -4.20 -15.14 0.48
N TYR A 11 -4.41 -14.38 -0.59
CA TYR A 11 -4.54 -14.88 -1.95
C TYR A 11 -3.89 -13.94 -2.95
N GLY A 12 -3.14 -14.50 -3.91
CA GLY A 12 -2.52 -13.76 -4.99
C GLY A 12 -1.34 -12.87 -4.56
N ILE A 13 -0.84 -12.10 -5.53
CA ILE A 13 0.26 -11.15 -5.35
C ILE A 13 -0.35 -9.75 -5.20
N HIS A 14 -0.11 -9.13 -4.05
CA HIS A 14 -0.58 -7.79 -3.70
C HIS A 14 0.54 -6.78 -3.86
N ARG A 15 0.22 -5.55 -4.25
CA ARG A 15 1.18 -4.44 -4.27
C ARG A 15 1.03 -3.63 -2.99
N MET A 16 2.09 -3.58 -2.20
CA MET A 16 2.19 -2.71 -1.04
C MET A 16 2.85 -1.41 -1.51
N VAL A 17 2.09 -0.31 -1.46
CA VAL A 17 2.48 0.96 -2.06
C VAL A 17 2.85 1.94 -0.96
N PHE A 18 4.03 2.55 -1.08
CA PHE A 18 4.43 3.70 -0.28
C PHE A 18 4.31 4.96 -1.13
N VAL A 19 3.58 5.96 -0.64
CA VAL A 19 3.45 7.27 -1.29
C VAL A 19 3.87 8.34 -0.30
N LEU A 20 4.78 9.22 -0.73
CA LEU A 20 5.19 10.40 0.01
C LEU A 20 4.48 11.62 -0.56
N PHE A 21 3.77 12.34 0.31
CA PHE A 21 3.05 13.56 -0.03
C PHE A 21 3.76 14.79 0.52
N ARG A 22 3.81 15.87 -0.27
CA ARG A 22 4.27 17.18 0.18
C ARG A 22 3.10 17.95 0.78
N GLN A 23 3.23 18.35 2.04
CA GLN A 23 2.28 19.23 2.73
C GLN A 23 2.63 20.72 2.52
N LEU A 24 1.62 21.58 2.48
CA LEU A 24 1.81 23.04 2.43
C LEU A 24 2.19 23.64 3.81
N GLY A 25 1.95 22.91 4.89
CA GLY A 25 2.25 23.34 6.25
C GLY A 25 2.27 22.18 7.25
N GLN A 26 2.73 22.45 8.47
CA GLN A 26 2.71 21.46 9.55
C GLN A 26 1.29 21.29 10.11
N ARG A 27 0.97 20.07 10.58
CA ARG A 27 -0.31 19.74 11.25
C ARG A 27 -1.56 20.07 10.42
N THR A 28 -1.48 19.89 9.09
CA THR A 28 -2.59 20.14 8.16
C THR A 28 -3.33 18.88 7.71
N VAL A 29 -2.98 17.71 8.26
CA VAL A 29 -3.47 16.40 7.79
C VAL A 29 -3.87 15.53 8.97
N GLU A 30 -5.11 15.04 8.94
CA GLU A 30 -5.63 14.08 9.93
C GLU A 30 -5.64 12.65 9.36
N PRO A 31 -5.49 11.63 10.21
CA PRO A 31 -5.57 10.23 9.76
C PRO A 31 -6.99 9.89 9.26
N PRO A 32 -7.14 8.91 8.35
CA PRO A 32 -8.45 8.41 7.99
C PRO A 32 -9.10 7.65 9.16
N ASP A 33 -10.44 7.68 9.23
CA ASP A 33 -11.21 6.97 10.25
C ASP A 33 -11.16 5.45 10.10
N MET A 34 -10.99 4.96 8.87
CA MET A 34 -10.98 3.54 8.53
C MET A 34 -9.86 3.22 7.53
N ARG A 35 -9.29 2.01 7.65
CA ARG A 35 -8.23 1.53 6.74
C ARG A 35 -8.79 1.00 5.43
N GLN A 36 -9.88 0.24 5.50
CA GLN A 36 -10.49 -0.37 4.33
C GLN A 36 -11.02 0.70 3.37
N ASN A 37 -10.92 0.40 2.07
CA ASN A 37 -11.38 1.30 1.00
C ASN A 37 -10.73 2.69 0.99
N PHE A 38 -9.54 2.84 1.60
CA PHE A 38 -8.78 4.07 1.53
C PHE A 38 -8.35 4.40 0.09
N SER A 39 -8.43 5.69 -0.28
CA SER A 39 -8.05 6.20 -1.60
C SER A 39 -7.01 7.31 -1.46
N CYS A 40 -5.77 7.03 -1.87
CA CYS A 40 -4.68 8.01 -1.89
C CYS A 40 -5.06 9.27 -2.70
N ARG A 41 -5.83 9.10 -3.78
CA ARG A 41 -6.29 10.20 -4.64
C ARG A 41 -7.26 11.14 -3.91
N ASN A 42 -8.26 10.57 -3.22
CA ASN A 42 -9.24 11.39 -2.49
C ASN A 42 -8.59 12.06 -1.29
N PHE A 43 -7.70 11.35 -0.60
CA PHE A 43 -6.92 11.89 0.51
C PHE A 43 -6.05 13.08 0.08
N ALA A 44 -5.31 12.94 -1.03
CA ALA A 44 -4.50 14.03 -1.57
C ALA A 44 -5.34 15.25 -1.96
N ARG A 45 -6.52 15.04 -2.57
CA ARG A 45 -7.43 16.12 -2.93
C ARG A 45 -7.99 16.85 -1.70
N GLN A 46 -8.40 16.11 -0.68
CA GLN A 46 -8.97 16.67 0.55
C GLN A 46 -7.98 17.57 1.31
N TYR A 47 -6.71 17.16 1.35
CA TYR A 47 -5.67 17.87 2.10
C TYR A 47 -4.74 18.72 1.22
N HIS A 48 -5.08 18.93 -0.05
CA HIS A 48 -4.29 19.71 -1.01
C HIS A 48 -2.82 19.27 -1.08
N LEU A 49 -2.61 17.95 -1.22
CA LEU A 49 -1.29 17.33 -1.21
C LEU A 49 -0.80 17.01 -2.63
N ASP A 50 0.49 17.19 -2.86
CA ASP A 50 1.18 16.76 -4.08
C ASP A 50 1.98 15.48 -3.82
N ILE A 51 2.02 14.58 -4.80
CA ILE A 51 2.90 13.40 -4.74
C ILE A 51 4.34 13.86 -4.99
N ALA A 52 5.22 13.60 -4.02
CA ALA A 52 6.66 13.85 -4.15
C ALA A 52 7.42 12.61 -4.63
N ALA A 53 7.01 11.42 -4.15
CA ALA A 53 7.58 10.14 -4.54
C ALA A 53 6.58 9.00 -4.32
N ALA A 54 6.73 7.92 -5.09
CA ALA A 54 5.97 6.69 -4.89
C ALA A 54 6.82 5.48 -5.27
N THR A 55 6.68 4.40 -4.50
CA THR A 55 7.28 3.10 -4.82
C THR A 55 6.35 1.98 -4.37
N TYR A 56 6.59 0.77 -4.84
CA TYR A 56 5.85 -0.39 -4.39
C TYR A 56 6.73 -1.64 -4.36
N PHE A 57 6.31 -2.61 -3.57
CA PHE A 57 6.83 -3.97 -3.64
C PHE A 57 5.68 -4.96 -3.75
N ASN A 58 5.98 -6.13 -4.31
CA ASN A 58 5.04 -7.24 -4.39
C ASN A 58 5.09 -8.04 -3.08
N CYS A 59 3.93 -8.39 -2.55
CA CYS A 59 3.76 -9.15 -1.33
C CYS A 59 2.76 -10.30 -1.59
N GLN A 60 3.13 -11.50 -1.20
CA GLN A 60 2.26 -12.67 -1.26
C GLN A 60 2.47 -13.49 0.02
N ARG A 61 1.58 -14.47 0.26
CA ARG A 61 1.76 -15.42 1.35
C ARG A 61 3.09 -16.15 1.19
N GLU A 62 3.79 -16.42 2.30
CA GLU A 62 5.11 -17.05 2.30
C GLU A 62 5.15 -18.41 1.58
N SER A 63 4.09 -19.21 1.74
CA SER A 63 3.91 -20.47 1.00
C SER A 63 3.62 -20.30 -0.50
N GLY A 64 3.66 -19.07 -1.01
CA GLY A 64 3.33 -18.71 -2.37
C GLY A 64 1.83 -18.67 -2.63
N SER A 65 1.49 -18.20 -3.83
CA SER A 65 0.10 -18.06 -4.30
C SER A 65 -0.40 -19.25 -5.11
N GLY A 66 0.22 -20.44 -4.99
CA GLY A 66 -0.26 -21.67 -5.63
C GLY A 66 -0.09 -21.73 -7.16
N GLY A 67 0.95 -21.11 -7.72
CA GLY A 67 1.29 -21.26 -9.14
C GLY A 67 1.71 -22.69 -9.50
N ARG A 68 1.51 -23.09 -10.76
CA ARG A 68 1.95 -24.40 -11.28
C ARG A 68 3.44 -24.61 -10.97
N ARG A 69 3.77 -25.67 -10.21
CA ARG A 69 5.14 -26.18 -10.12
C ARG A 69 5.57 -26.55 -11.54
N LEU A 70 6.52 -25.82 -12.11
CA LEU A 70 7.29 -26.33 -13.24
C LEU A 70 8.04 -27.55 -12.70
N ARG A 71 7.58 -28.74 -13.05
CA ARG A 71 8.43 -29.92 -12.99
C ARG A 71 9.46 -29.71 -14.09
N LEU A 72 10.68 -29.36 -13.68
CA LEU A 72 11.83 -29.61 -14.53
C LEU A 72 12.02 -31.12 -14.42
N ASP A 73 11.48 -31.87 -15.39
CA ASP A 73 11.81 -33.28 -15.53
C ASP A 73 13.26 -33.33 -16.06
N ASP A 74 14.12 -34.10 -15.36
CA ASP A 74 15.54 -34.35 -15.68
C ASP A 74 15.73 -35.13 -16.99
#